data_AF-A0A2E7WEG7-F1
#
_entry.id   AF-A0A2E7WEG7-F1
#
_cell.length_a   1.000
_cell.length_b   1.000
_cell.length_c   1.000
_cell.angle_alpha   90.00
_cell.angle_beta   90.00
_cell.angle_gamma   90.00
#
_symmetry.space_group_name_H-M   'P 1'
#
loop_
_entity.id
_entity.type
_entity.pdbx_description
1 polymer ?
#
loop_
_entity_poly.entity_id
_entity_poly.type
_entity_poly.pdbx_seq_one_letter_code
_entity_poly.pdbx_strand_id
1 'polypeptide(L)'
;MIIYCLDPSIIYVGSTFDKLKYRWQNHKTAYNLYLKKKNSEFAIYPYFKQYGIENFKMIKIKDYIVYAENKKDHKHLSAYEQLWINKLKCVNKNQAFNPLSKFENKLKQKEVMARYRDKIRSNETEEEKKTRKEADKERAANHRDKIRSNETEEEQIERLEKERESNRKSYAKKKANEIPEEKNDRLEKERQYRAKKKAEETEDEKKERLEKERDYKNKKYAEIKANQTEEEKAEIKRLRKEEYDEKLANETEEQKKERLRKRREYKAKKKSDISANETEEEEKERKRKQNEANAKSRPKNRAEETDDEKKERLEKERESNRKSYAKKKANETPEEKAERKRIRNAKNRAKKKAEKESQTNLMANAELKTI
;
A
#
# COMPACT_ATOMS: atom_id res chain seq x y z
N MET A 1 -47.36 -51.07 28.29
CA MET A 1 -47.06 -52.38 27.68
C MET A 1 -48.34 -53.17 27.57
N ILE A 2 -48.56 -53.86 26.46
CA ILE A 2 -49.70 -54.76 26.26
C ILE A 2 -49.12 -56.17 26.20
N ILE A 3 -49.64 -57.07 27.03
CA ILE A 3 -49.22 -58.48 27.09
C ILE A 3 -50.44 -59.35 26.84
N TYR A 4 -50.24 -60.42 26.08
CA TYR A 4 -51.23 -61.48 25.94
C TYR A 4 -51.25 -62.35 27.21
N CYS A 5 -52.42 -62.50 27.83
CA CYS A 5 -52.52 -63.13 29.16
C CYS A 5 -52.13 -64.62 29.17
N LEU A 6 -52.26 -65.32 28.04
CA LEU A 6 -52.01 -66.78 27.95
C LEU A 6 -50.60 -67.12 27.48
N ASP A 7 -49.97 -66.28 26.66
CA ASP A 7 -48.58 -66.44 26.25
C ASP A 7 -47.81 -65.11 26.44
N PRO A 8 -46.98 -65.03 27.49
CA PRO A 8 -46.15 -63.85 27.76
C PRO A 8 -45.10 -63.55 26.70
N SER A 9 -44.90 -64.41 25.69
CA SER A 9 -43.99 -64.14 24.57
C SER A 9 -44.50 -63.01 23.66
N ILE A 10 -45.82 -62.80 23.60
CA ILE A 10 -46.46 -61.78 22.78
C ILE A 10 -46.58 -60.49 23.59
N ILE A 11 -45.50 -59.72 23.58
CA ILE A 11 -45.41 -58.41 24.25
C ILE A 11 -45.43 -57.32 23.20
N TYR A 12 -46.20 -56.26 23.43
CA TYR A 12 -46.09 -54.99 22.72
C TYR A 12 -45.74 -53.86 23.68
N VAL A 13 -44.68 -53.14 23.39
CA VAL A 13 -44.20 -52.03 24.19
C VAL A 13 -44.67 -50.72 23.55
N GLY A 14 -45.12 -49.79 24.38
CA GLY A 14 -45.54 -48.48 23.94
C GLY A 14 -45.46 -47.51 25.10
N SER A 15 -45.22 -46.25 24.79
CA SER A 15 -45.18 -45.18 25.77
C SER A 15 -46.38 -44.23 25.66
N THR A 16 -46.67 -43.50 26.72
CA THR A 16 -47.75 -42.49 26.76
C THR A 16 -47.51 -41.50 27.89
N PHE A 17 -47.93 -40.25 27.70
CA PHE A 17 -48.06 -39.25 28.77
C PHE A 17 -49.42 -39.34 29.48
N ASP A 18 -50.39 -40.03 28.88
CA ASP A 18 -51.75 -40.14 29.40
C ASP A 18 -51.88 -41.28 30.41
N LYS A 19 -53.00 -41.29 31.15
CA LYS A 19 -53.33 -42.43 32.00
C LYS A 19 -53.50 -43.70 31.16
N LEU A 20 -53.02 -44.84 31.67
CA LEU A 20 -53.07 -46.13 30.97
C LEU A 20 -54.47 -46.49 30.46
N LYS A 21 -55.53 -46.17 31.22
CA LYS A 21 -56.93 -46.41 30.81
C LYS A 21 -57.25 -45.76 29.46
N TYR A 22 -56.85 -44.50 29.26
CA TYR A 22 -57.08 -43.78 28.01
C TYR A 22 -56.24 -44.36 26.87
N ARG A 23 -54.97 -44.69 27.14
CA ARG A 23 -54.11 -45.32 26.13
C ARG A 23 -54.67 -46.67 25.67
N TRP A 24 -55.19 -47.48 26.58
CA TRP A 24 -55.83 -48.76 26.24
C TRP A 24 -57.09 -48.57 25.40
N GLN A 25 -57.95 -47.64 25.80
CA GLN A 25 -59.14 -47.28 25.01
C GLN A 25 -58.75 -46.84 23.60
N ASN A 26 -57.69 -46.03 23.46
CA ASN A 26 -57.19 -45.58 22.16
C ASN A 26 -56.72 -46.76 21.30
N HIS A 27 -56.05 -47.75 21.87
CA HIS A 27 -55.70 -48.99 21.15
C HIS A 27 -56.94 -49.79 20.72
N LYS A 28 -57.96 -49.95 21.58
CA LYS A 28 -59.22 -50.61 21.21
C LYS A 28 -59.93 -49.89 20.06
N THR A 29 -60.07 -48.56 20.16
CA THR A 29 -60.67 -47.72 19.12
C THR A 29 -59.89 -47.83 17.80
N ALA A 30 -58.57 -47.72 17.86
CA ALA A 30 -57.72 -47.78 16.67
C ALA A 30 -57.74 -49.18 16.01
N TYR A 31 -57.86 -50.25 16.80
CA TYR A 31 -58.05 -51.61 16.30
C TYR A 31 -59.42 -51.77 15.60
N ASN A 32 -60.49 -51.23 16.18
CA ASN A 32 -61.81 -51.22 15.53
C ASN A 32 -61.81 -50.46 14.19
N LEU A 33 -61.04 -49.37 14.10
CA LEU A 33 -60.84 -48.64 12.83
C LEU A 33 -60.02 -49.45 11.82
N TYR A 34 -59.02 -50.21 12.27
CA TYR A 34 -58.26 -51.13 11.43
C TYR A 34 -59.15 -52.25 10.86
N LEU A 35 -60.03 -52.84 11.66
CA LEU A 35 -61.01 -53.83 11.18
C LEU A 35 -61.93 -53.26 10.09
N LYS A 36 -62.23 -51.95 10.15
CA LYS A 36 -62.98 -51.20 9.13
C LYS A 36 -62.12 -50.71 7.95
N LYS A 37 -60.84 -51.09 7.87
CA LYS A 37 -59.86 -50.65 6.86
C LYS A 37 -59.66 -49.13 6.79
N LYS A 38 -59.92 -48.40 7.88
CA LYS A 38 -59.74 -46.94 7.97
C LYS A 38 -58.41 -46.52 8.60
N ASN A 39 -57.62 -47.47 9.09
CA ASN A 39 -56.35 -47.20 9.75
C ASN A 39 -55.29 -48.23 9.34
N SER A 40 -54.02 -47.82 9.41
CA SER A 40 -52.87 -48.68 9.15
C SER A 40 -52.73 -49.79 10.22
N GLU A 41 -52.09 -50.89 9.84
CA GLU A 41 -51.85 -52.02 10.72
C GLU A 41 -50.76 -51.70 11.75
N PHE A 42 -51.09 -51.79 13.04
CA PHE A 42 -50.08 -51.81 14.10
C PHE A 42 -49.59 -53.22 14.34
N ALA A 43 -48.34 -53.36 14.79
CA ALA A 43 -47.69 -54.66 14.96
C ALA A 43 -48.46 -55.64 15.88
N ILE A 44 -49.26 -55.15 16.83
CA ILE A 44 -50.03 -55.98 17.76
C ILE A 44 -51.41 -56.41 17.21
N TYR A 45 -51.91 -55.76 16.15
CA TYR A 45 -53.27 -56.01 15.63
C TYR A 45 -53.50 -57.40 15.04
N PRO A 46 -52.53 -58.02 14.33
CA PRO A 46 -52.68 -59.41 13.90
C PRO A 46 -52.98 -60.36 15.08
N TYR A 47 -52.32 -60.13 16.23
CA TYR A 47 -52.51 -60.91 17.43
C TYR A 47 -53.85 -60.62 18.13
N PHE A 48 -54.32 -59.37 18.13
CA PHE A 48 -55.68 -59.06 18.59
C PHE A 48 -56.76 -59.75 17.76
N LYS A 49 -56.53 -59.89 16.45
CA LYS A 49 -57.44 -60.62 15.55
C LYS A 49 -57.39 -62.11 15.77
N GLN A 50 -56.20 -62.67 15.97
CA GLN A 50 -56.00 -64.11 16.17
C GLN A 50 -56.53 -64.60 17.51
N TYR A 51 -56.26 -63.86 18.59
CA TYR A 51 -56.52 -64.34 19.95
C TYR A 51 -57.65 -63.59 20.66
N GLY A 52 -58.23 -62.55 20.04
CA GLY A 52 -59.25 -61.70 20.66
C GLY A 52 -58.65 -60.63 21.57
N ILE A 53 -59.07 -59.37 21.39
CA ILE A 53 -58.52 -58.22 22.13
C ILE A 53 -58.77 -58.27 23.64
N GLU A 54 -59.82 -58.95 24.10
CA GLU A 54 -60.14 -59.07 25.53
C GLU A 54 -59.17 -59.99 26.29
N ASN A 55 -58.40 -60.81 25.57
CA ASN A 55 -57.36 -61.66 26.15
C ASN A 55 -56.01 -60.94 26.35
N PHE A 56 -55.97 -59.62 26.13
CA PHE A 56 -54.79 -58.79 26.33
C PHE A 56 -54.98 -57.82 27.48
N LYS A 57 -53.93 -57.62 28.28
CA LYS A 57 -53.92 -56.67 29.38
C LYS A 57 -52.83 -55.61 29.18
N MET A 58 -53.17 -54.36 29.51
CA MET A 58 -52.18 -53.29 29.56
C MET A 58 -51.58 -53.19 30.96
N ILE A 59 -50.25 -53.34 31.05
CA ILE A 59 -49.48 -53.27 32.28
C ILE A 59 -48.47 -52.12 32.19
N LYS A 60 -48.26 -51.44 33.32
CA LYS A 60 -47.28 -50.37 33.47
C LYS A 60 -45.91 -50.98 33.76
N ILE A 61 -44.90 -50.65 32.95
CA ILE A 61 -43.53 -51.14 33.17
C ILE A 61 -42.83 -50.28 34.22
N LYS A 62 -42.71 -48.97 33.94
CA LYS A 62 -41.95 -48.03 34.75
C LYS A 62 -42.42 -46.61 34.48
N ASP A 63 -42.40 -45.77 35.52
CA ASP A 63 -42.51 -44.32 35.39
C ASP A 63 -41.14 -43.70 35.16
N TYR A 64 -41.11 -42.73 34.26
CA TYR A 64 -39.92 -41.92 34.01
C TYR A 64 -40.29 -40.45 34.15
N ILE A 65 -39.45 -39.72 34.88
CA ILE A 65 -39.44 -38.27 34.81
C ILE A 65 -38.73 -37.93 33.50
N VAL A 66 -39.45 -37.32 32.57
CA VAL A 66 -38.90 -36.90 31.28
C VAL A 66 -39.04 -35.40 31.13
N TYR A 67 -38.00 -34.77 30.60
CA TYR A 67 -38.05 -33.38 30.21
C TYR A 67 -38.77 -33.27 28.86
N ALA A 68 -39.76 -32.41 28.76
CA ALA A 68 -40.49 -32.14 27.52
C ALA A 68 -40.57 -30.62 27.34
N GLU A 69 -39.90 -30.09 26.32
CA GLU A 69 -39.96 -28.65 26.02
C GLU A 69 -41.36 -28.23 25.57
N ASN A 70 -42.10 -29.16 24.95
CA ASN A 70 -43.43 -28.95 24.42
C ASN A 70 -44.32 -30.16 24.69
N LYS A 71 -45.65 -29.99 24.67
CA LYS A 71 -46.64 -31.08 24.81
C LYS A 71 -46.48 -32.21 23.78
N LYS A 72 -45.74 -31.98 22.69
CA LYS A 72 -45.48 -32.93 21.61
C LYS A 72 -44.06 -33.50 21.63
N ASP A 73 -43.24 -33.16 22.62
CA ASP A 73 -41.87 -33.67 22.69
C ASP A 73 -41.86 -35.08 23.32
N HIS A 74 -41.93 -36.07 22.44
CA HIS A 74 -41.90 -37.49 22.83
C HIS A 74 -40.49 -38.09 22.78
N LYS A 75 -39.43 -37.32 22.47
CA LYS A 75 -38.11 -37.92 22.16
C LYS A 75 -37.54 -38.73 23.32
N HIS A 76 -37.51 -38.16 24.53
CA HIS A 76 -37.04 -38.85 25.73
C HIS A 76 -37.87 -40.09 26.03
N LEU A 77 -39.18 -39.97 25.89
CA LEU A 77 -40.11 -41.06 26.13
C LEU A 77 -39.94 -42.20 25.09
N SER A 78 -39.75 -41.86 23.82
CA SER A 78 -39.44 -42.79 22.73
C SER A 78 -38.10 -43.50 22.92
N ALA A 79 -37.09 -42.83 23.51
CA ALA A 79 -35.82 -43.47 23.83
C ALA A 79 -35.98 -44.55 24.91
N TYR A 80 -36.76 -44.28 25.96
CA TYR A 80 -37.11 -45.30 26.97
C TYR A 80 -38.00 -46.41 26.39
N GLU A 81 -38.92 -46.07 25.50
CA GLU A 81 -39.71 -47.07 24.77
C GLU A 81 -38.79 -48.01 23.97
N GLN A 82 -37.84 -47.45 23.22
CA GLN A 82 -36.86 -48.22 22.46
C GLN A 82 -36.00 -49.11 23.36
N LEU A 83 -35.57 -48.61 24.53
CA LEU A 83 -34.82 -49.38 25.51
C LEU A 83 -35.61 -50.63 25.95
N TRP A 84 -36.89 -50.48 26.25
CA TRP A 84 -37.74 -51.60 26.66
C TRP A 84 -38.08 -52.54 25.50
N ILE A 85 -38.26 -52.03 24.29
CA ILE A 85 -38.39 -52.85 23.08
C ILE A 85 -37.17 -53.77 22.95
N ASN A 86 -35.96 -53.23 23.11
CA ASN A 86 -34.70 -53.98 23.01
C ASN A 86 -34.55 -55.02 24.14
N LYS A 87 -34.94 -54.67 25.37
CA LYS A 87 -34.82 -55.57 26.53
C LYS A 87 -35.80 -56.75 26.48
N LEU A 88 -37.04 -56.50 26.05
CA LEU A 88 -38.11 -57.50 26.12
C LEU A 88 -38.28 -58.31 24.83
N LYS A 89 -37.55 -57.99 23.75
CA LYS A 89 -37.66 -58.64 22.43
C LYS A 89 -39.12 -58.75 21.95
N CYS A 90 -39.85 -57.65 22.09
CA CYS A 90 -41.29 -57.57 21.86
C CYS A 90 -41.65 -57.52 20.36
N VAL A 91 -42.95 -57.63 20.01
CA VAL A 91 -43.45 -57.69 18.62
C VAL A 91 -43.41 -56.35 17.87
N ASN A 92 -42.88 -55.27 18.45
CA ASN A 92 -42.79 -53.96 17.81
C ASN A 92 -41.94 -54.03 16.52
N LYS A 93 -42.58 -53.78 15.35
CA LYS A 93 -41.89 -53.79 14.04
C LYS A 93 -40.98 -52.57 13.82
N ASN A 94 -41.42 -51.40 14.30
CA ASN A 94 -40.72 -50.13 14.09
C ASN A 94 -39.94 -49.74 15.34
N GLN A 95 -38.75 -49.16 15.13
CA GLN A 95 -38.00 -48.52 16.20
C GLN A 95 -38.72 -47.24 16.66
N ALA A 96 -38.98 -47.12 17.95
CA ALA A 96 -39.59 -45.94 18.56
C ALA A 96 -38.65 -44.73 18.52
N PHE A 97 -37.34 -44.95 18.60
CA PHE A 97 -36.33 -43.90 18.54
C PHE A 97 -35.13 -44.32 17.68
N ASN A 98 -34.95 -43.63 16.55
CA ASN A 98 -33.80 -43.80 15.66
C ASN A 98 -33.21 -42.44 15.26
N PRO A 99 -32.20 -41.94 15.98
CA PRO A 99 -31.60 -40.63 15.71
C PRO A 99 -30.78 -40.62 14.40
N LEU A 100 -30.21 -41.75 13.99
CA LEU A 100 -29.35 -41.86 12.81
C LEU A 100 -30.15 -41.78 11.50
N SER A 101 -31.37 -42.30 11.49
CA SER A 101 -32.23 -42.31 10.30
C SER A 101 -32.46 -40.91 9.69
N LYS A 102 -32.55 -39.86 10.51
CA LYS A 102 -32.78 -38.49 10.02
C LYS A 102 -31.58 -37.94 9.26
N PHE A 103 -30.38 -38.18 9.77
CA PHE A 103 -29.16 -37.70 9.14
C PHE A 103 -28.86 -38.46 7.85
N GLU A 104 -28.97 -39.78 7.89
CA GLU A 104 -28.82 -40.63 6.71
C GLU A 104 -29.86 -40.33 5.64
N ASN A 105 -31.14 -40.14 6.02
CA ASN A 105 -32.17 -39.77 5.06
C ASN A 105 -31.91 -38.39 4.45
N LYS A 106 -31.41 -37.43 5.23
CA LYS A 106 -31.02 -36.11 4.71
C LYS A 106 -29.86 -36.20 3.72
N LEU A 107 -28.87 -37.05 4.00
CA LEU A 107 -27.76 -37.33 3.08
C LEU A 107 -28.25 -38.00 1.80
N LYS A 108 -29.03 -39.08 1.91
CA LYS A 108 -29.64 -39.78 0.77
C LYS A 108 -30.48 -38.85 -0.09
N GLN A 109 -31.31 -38.00 0.52
CA GLN A 109 -32.08 -36.98 -0.21
C GLN A 109 -31.17 -35.98 -0.94
N LYS A 110 -30.09 -35.52 -0.29
CA LYS A 110 -29.13 -34.61 -0.92
C LYS A 110 -28.45 -35.23 -2.14
N GLU A 111 -28.08 -36.51 -2.04
CA GLU A 111 -27.49 -37.27 -3.15
C GLU A 111 -28.50 -37.47 -4.30
N VAL A 112 -29.73 -37.87 -3.99
CA VAL A 112 -30.81 -38.02 -4.98
C VAL A 112 -31.06 -36.71 -5.72
N MET A 113 -31.12 -35.58 -5.00
CA MET A 113 -31.29 -34.25 -5.60
C MET A 113 -30.07 -33.77 -6.38
N ALA A 114 -28.86 -34.21 -6.04
CA ALA A 114 -27.67 -33.94 -6.84
C ALA A 114 -27.74 -34.69 -8.17
N ARG A 115 -28.00 -36.01 -8.13
CA ARG A 115 -28.14 -36.84 -9.34
C ARG A 115 -29.25 -36.35 -10.26
N TYR A 116 -30.39 -35.94 -9.71
CA TYR A 116 -31.49 -35.37 -10.49
C TYR A 116 -31.08 -34.06 -11.18
N ARG A 117 -30.37 -33.17 -10.48
CA ARG A 117 -29.82 -31.95 -11.08
C ARG A 117 -28.84 -32.29 -12.20
N ASP A 118 -27.91 -33.20 -11.98
CA ASP A 118 -26.91 -33.56 -12.99
C ASP A 118 -27.53 -34.17 -14.24
N LYS A 119 -28.58 -34.98 -14.07
CA LYS A 119 -29.37 -35.52 -15.20
C LYS A 119 -30.09 -34.44 -16.01
N ILE A 120 -30.61 -33.40 -15.36
CA ILE A 120 -31.19 -32.25 -16.08
C ILE A 120 -30.08 -31.49 -16.83
N ARG A 121 -28.92 -31.30 -16.18
CA ARG A 121 -27.78 -30.57 -16.76
C ARG A 121 -27.10 -31.30 -17.91
N SER A 122 -27.09 -32.62 -17.91
CA SER A 122 -26.46 -33.41 -18.98
C SER A 122 -27.15 -33.28 -20.32
N ASN A 123 -28.44 -32.92 -20.31
CA ASN A 123 -29.26 -32.79 -21.52
C ASN A 123 -29.40 -31.34 -21.98
N GLU A 124 -28.70 -30.40 -21.31
CA GLU A 124 -28.79 -28.98 -21.56
C GLU A 124 -27.90 -28.57 -22.74
N THR A 125 -28.44 -27.77 -23.66
CA THR A 125 -27.67 -27.15 -24.75
C THR A 125 -26.74 -26.05 -24.22
N GLU A 126 -25.70 -25.65 -24.96
CA GLU A 126 -24.81 -24.57 -24.52
C GLU A 126 -25.54 -23.21 -24.38
N GLU A 127 -26.59 -22.97 -25.16
CA GLU A 127 -27.42 -21.76 -25.02
C GLU A 127 -28.24 -21.78 -23.73
N GLU A 128 -28.95 -22.88 -23.45
CA GLU A 128 -29.68 -23.06 -22.19
C GLU A 128 -28.76 -22.99 -20.96
N LYS A 129 -27.56 -23.53 -21.09
CA LYS A 129 -26.52 -23.45 -20.05
C LYS A 129 -26.05 -22.02 -19.81
N LYS A 130 -25.94 -21.21 -20.87
CA LYS A 130 -25.58 -19.79 -20.78
C LYS A 130 -26.71 -19.01 -20.11
N THR A 131 -27.96 -19.17 -20.54
CA THR A 131 -29.12 -18.49 -19.96
C THR A 131 -29.32 -18.87 -18.50
N ARG A 132 -29.19 -20.15 -18.14
CA ARG A 132 -29.25 -20.59 -16.73
C ARG A 132 -28.14 -19.95 -15.89
N LYS A 133 -26.89 -19.95 -16.38
CA LYS A 133 -25.76 -19.33 -15.66
C LYS A 133 -25.98 -17.83 -15.47
N GLU A 134 -26.58 -17.16 -16.44
CA GLU A 134 -26.94 -15.74 -16.37
C GLU A 134 -28.05 -15.49 -15.35
N ALA A 135 -29.13 -16.29 -15.38
CA ALA A 135 -30.20 -16.24 -14.38
C ALA A 135 -29.73 -16.60 -12.95
N ASP A 136 -28.75 -17.50 -12.81
CA ASP A 136 -28.12 -17.81 -11.52
C ASP A 136 -27.25 -16.65 -11.02
N LYS A 137 -26.49 -15.99 -11.92
CA LYS A 137 -25.72 -14.78 -11.60
C LYS A 137 -26.64 -13.64 -11.17
N GLU A 138 -27.73 -13.42 -11.89
CA GLU A 138 -28.74 -12.40 -11.60
C GLU A 138 -29.40 -12.68 -10.24
N ARG A 139 -29.83 -13.92 -9.98
CA ARG A 139 -30.37 -14.31 -8.66
C ARG A 139 -29.37 -14.08 -7.53
N ALA A 140 -28.08 -14.37 -7.76
CA ALA A 140 -27.03 -14.12 -6.78
C ALA A 140 -26.80 -12.61 -6.56
N ALA A 141 -26.85 -11.80 -7.61
CA ALA A 141 -26.74 -10.34 -7.53
C ALA A 141 -27.93 -9.76 -6.75
N ASN A 142 -29.17 -10.09 -7.15
CA ASN A 142 -30.39 -9.67 -6.47
C ASN A 142 -30.41 -10.07 -4.99
N HIS A 143 -29.90 -11.26 -4.66
CA HIS A 143 -29.78 -11.68 -3.27
C HIS A 143 -28.76 -10.82 -2.50
N ARG A 144 -27.60 -10.54 -3.10
CA ARG A 144 -26.58 -9.66 -2.49
C ARG A 144 -27.11 -8.25 -2.30
N ASP A 145 -27.83 -7.73 -3.27
CA ASP A 145 -28.38 -6.37 -3.23
C ASP A 145 -29.49 -6.27 -2.19
N LYS A 146 -30.34 -7.30 -2.06
CA LYS A 146 -31.32 -7.38 -0.97
C LYS A 146 -30.69 -7.44 0.42
N ILE A 147 -29.53 -8.07 0.56
CA ILE A 147 -28.78 -8.04 1.82
C ILE A 147 -28.23 -6.63 2.06
N ARG A 148 -27.61 -6.03 1.03
CA ARG A 148 -26.98 -4.69 1.07
C ARG A 148 -27.96 -3.56 1.30
N SER A 149 -29.18 -3.65 0.78
CA SER A 149 -30.17 -2.55 0.82
C SER A 149 -30.61 -2.19 2.23
N ASN A 150 -30.40 -3.09 3.20
CA ASN A 150 -30.81 -2.90 4.58
C ASN A 150 -29.64 -2.64 5.54
N GLU A 151 -28.41 -2.56 5.02
CA GLU A 151 -27.22 -2.35 5.85
C GLU A 151 -26.96 -0.87 6.09
N THR A 152 -26.61 -0.57 7.33
CA THR A 152 -26.05 0.73 7.73
C THR A 152 -24.62 0.89 7.21
N GLU A 153 -24.10 2.13 7.16
CA GLU A 153 -22.72 2.39 6.72
C GLU A 153 -21.68 1.63 7.57
N GLU A 154 -21.91 1.52 8.88
CA GLU A 154 -21.02 0.78 9.79
C GLU A 154 -20.99 -0.73 9.47
N GLU A 155 -22.16 -1.34 9.25
CA GLU A 155 -22.26 -2.75 8.84
C GLU A 155 -21.63 -3.00 7.46
N GLN A 156 -21.76 -2.03 6.54
CA GLN A 156 -21.11 -2.10 5.23
C GLN A 156 -19.59 -2.11 5.37
N ILE A 157 -19.02 -1.21 6.19
CA ILE A 157 -17.58 -1.14 6.46
C ILE A 157 -17.12 -2.46 7.09
N GLU A 158 -17.79 -2.94 8.14
CA GLU A 158 -17.40 -4.18 8.83
C GLU A 158 -17.43 -5.39 7.89
N ARG A 159 -18.47 -5.52 7.06
CA ARG A 159 -18.55 -6.59 6.06
C ARG A 159 -17.41 -6.49 5.05
N LEU A 160 -17.13 -5.29 4.52
CA LEU A 160 -16.03 -5.08 3.57
C LEU A 160 -14.68 -5.40 4.19
N GLU A 161 -14.47 -5.09 5.48
CA GLU A 161 -13.27 -5.48 6.21
C GLU A 161 -13.14 -6.99 6.38
N LYS A 162 -14.21 -7.68 6.81
CA LYS A 162 -14.25 -9.15 6.90
C LYS A 162 -13.99 -9.81 5.55
N GLU A 163 -14.56 -9.27 4.48
CA GLU A 163 -14.33 -9.75 3.11
C GLU A 163 -12.87 -9.54 2.68
N ARG A 164 -12.31 -8.34 2.90
CA ARG A 164 -10.89 -8.04 2.64
C ARG A 164 -9.96 -8.96 3.42
N GLU A 165 -10.24 -9.21 4.69
CA GLU A 165 -9.44 -10.08 5.55
C GLU A 165 -9.50 -11.54 5.08
N SER A 166 -10.70 -12.06 4.79
CA SER A 166 -10.90 -13.40 4.25
C SER A 166 -10.16 -13.58 2.92
N ASN A 167 -10.29 -12.60 2.01
CA ASN A 167 -9.58 -12.59 0.73
C ASN A 167 -8.06 -12.54 0.92
N ARG A 168 -7.56 -11.72 1.86
CA ARG A 168 -6.14 -11.65 2.22
C ARG A 168 -5.62 -13.00 2.73
N LYS A 169 -6.35 -13.65 3.64
CA LYS A 169 -5.99 -14.98 4.19
C LYS A 169 -5.97 -16.04 3.09
N SER A 170 -7.00 -16.06 2.24
CA SER A 170 -7.10 -16.97 1.10
C SER A 170 -5.96 -16.78 0.10
N TYR A 171 -5.64 -15.53 -0.25
CA TYR A 171 -4.55 -15.20 -1.16
C TYR A 171 -3.18 -15.56 -0.58
N ALA A 172 -2.95 -15.26 0.70
CA ALA A 172 -1.72 -15.62 1.40
C ALA A 172 -1.52 -17.15 1.43
N LYS A 173 -2.58 -17.90 1.72
CA LYS A 173 -2.55 -19.37 1.71
C LYS A 173 -2.24 -19.93 0.32
N LYS A 174 -2.87 -19.40 -0.73
CA LYS A 174 -2.58 -19.79 -2.12
C LYS A 174 -1.13 -19.51 -2.47
N LYS A 175 -0.61 -18.33 -2.12
CA LYS A 175 0.77 -17.92 -2.40
C LYS A 175 1.81 -18.72 -1.61
N ALA A 176 1.48 -19.15 -0.39
CA ALA A 176 2.36 -19.98 0.43
C ALA A 176 2.47 -21.42 -0.12
N ASN A 177 1.40 -21.93 -0.74
CA ASN A 177 1.34 -23.29 -1.29
C ASN A 177 1.71 -23.37 -2.78
N GLU A 178 2.13 -22.25 -3.38
CA GLU A 178 2.42 -22.15 -4.80
C GLU A 178 3.78 -22.79 -5.11
N ILE A 179 3.82 -23.69 -6.09
CA ILE A 179 5.07 -24.29 -6.55
C ILE A 179 5.90 -23.26 -7.36
N PRO A 180 7.23 -23.43 -7.46
CA PRO A 180 8.10 -22.45 -8.13
C PRO A 180 7.69 -22.11 -9.58
N GLU A 181 7.19 -23.09 -10.33
CA GLU A 181 6.74 -22.92 -11.71
C GLU A 181 5.49 -22.04 -11.81
N GLU A 182 4.44 -22.36 -11.03
CA GLU A 182 3.22 -21.54 -10.92
C GLU A 182 3.53 -20.10 -10.48
N LYS A 183 4.48 -19.95 -9.55
CA LYS A 183 4.95 -18.64 -9.08
C LYS A 183 5.58 -17.82 -10.20
N ASN A 184 6.41 -18.44 -11.02
CA ASN A 184 7.05 -17.79 -12.17
C ASN A 184 6.00 -17.38 -13.22
N ASP A 185 5.07 -18.27 -13.55
CA ASP A 185 3.97 -17.98 -14.46
C ASP A 185 3.10 -16.81 -13.98
N ARG A 186 2.77 -16.77 -12.69
CA ARG A 186 2.02 -15.64 -12.11
C ARG A 186 2.80 -14.34 -12.23
N LEU A 187 4.10 -14.35 -11.91
CA LEU A 187 4.95 -13.16 -11.98
C LEU A 187 5.12 -12.68 -13.43
N GLU A 188 5.21 -13.59 -14.38
CA GLU A 188 5.32 -13.26 -15.81
C GLU A 188 4.04 -12.63 -16.33
N LYS A 189 2.87 -13.21 -16.02
CA LYS A 189 1.56 -12.61 -16.31
C LYS A 189 1.41 -11.22 -15.69
N GLU A 190 1.90 -11.04 -14.46
CA GLU A 190 1.89 -9.74 -13.77
C GLU A 190 2.78 -8.71 -14.47
N ARG A 191 3.97 -9.11 -14.93
CA ARG A 191 4.88 -8.23 -15.71
C ARG A 191 4.26 -7.83 -17.04
N GLN A 192 3.68 -8.78 -17.77
CA GLN A 192 3.00 -8.54 -19.04
C GLN A 192 1.83 -7.57 -18.87
N TYR A 193 0.99 -7.78 -17.85
CA TYR A 193 -0.11 -6.87 -17.53
C TYR A 193 0.38 -5.45 -17.20
N ARG A 194 1.42 -5.32 -16.36
CA ARG A 194 2.01 -4.01 -16.01
C ARG A 194 2.63 -3.32 -17.23
N ALA A 195 3.30 -4.06 -18.11
CA ALA A 195 3.89 -3.52 -19.33
C ALA A 195 2.81 -3.03 -20.29
N LYS A 196 1.75 -3.82 -20.49
CA LYS A 196 0.58 -3.44 -21.29
C LYS A 196 -0.08 -2.17 -20.74
N LYS A 197 -0.35 -2.13 -19.44
CA LYS A 197 -0.94 -0.94 -18.80
C LYS A 197 -0.07 0.31 -18.99
N LYS A 198 1.26 0.20 -18.87
CA LYS A 198 2.18 1.32 -19.14
C LYS A 198 2.23 1.75 -20.60
N ALA A 199 1.99 0.84 -21.54
CA ALA A 199 1.93 1.15 -22.96
C ALA A 199 0.63 1.86 -23.33
N GLU A 200 -0.47 1.56 -22.63
CA GLU A 200 -1.79 2.15 -22.79
C GLU A 200 -2.02 3.42 -21.94
N GLU A 201 -1.04 3.81 -21.10
CA GLU A 201 -1.10 5.02 -20.27
C GLU A 201 -1.22 6.28 -21.14
N THR A 202 -2.17 7.14 -20.78
CA THR A 202 -2.25 8.50 -21.33
C THR A 202 -1.07 9.34 -20.86
N GLU A 203 -0.79 10.46 -21.54
CA GLU A 203 0.35 11.31 -21.18
C GLU A 203 0.22 11.90 -19.77
N ASP A 204 -1.01 12.23 -19.34
CA ASP A 204 -1.29 12.76 -18.00
C ASP A 204 -1.12 11.69 -16.91
N GLU A 205 -1.64 10.48 -17.13
CA GLU A 205 -1.41 9.34 -16.22
C GLU A 205 0.09 9.01 -16.09
N LYS A 206 0.83 9.09 -17.20
CA LYS A 206 2.29 8.90 -17.20
C LYS A 206 3.01 9.98 -16.39
N LYS A 207 2.61 11.25 -16.53
CA LYS A 207 3.16 12.37 -15.73
C LYS A 207 2.88 12.16 -14.24
N GLU A 208 1.64 11.83 -13.88
CA GLU A 208 1.25 11.55 -12.49
C GLU A 208 2.05 10.36 -11.90
N ARG A 209 2.20 9.27 -12.67
CA ARG A 209 2.99 8.11 -12.24
C ARG A 209 4.46 8.49 -11.99
N LEU A 210 5.06 9.26 -12.89
CA LEU A 210 6.47 9.71 -12.75
C LEU A 210 6.66 10.67 -11.59
N GLU A 211 5.69 11.55 -11.32
CA GLU A 211 5.70 12.45 -10.17
C GLU A 211 5.64 11.65 -8.85
N LYS A 212 4.68 10.73 -8.72
CA LYS A 212 4.60 9.81 -7.56
C LYS A 212 5.90 9.01 -7.37
N GLU A 213 6.51 8.54 -8.45
CA GLU A 213 7.79 7.83 -8.40
C GLU A 213 8.93 8.73 -7.91
N ARG A 214 8.99 9.98 -8.38
CA ARG A 214 9.97 10.98 -7.93
C ARG A 214 9.80 11.31 -6.45
N ASP A 215 8.57 11.53 -6.01
CA ASP A 215 8.27 11.88 -4.62
C ASP A 215 8.61 10.74 -3.67
N TYR A 216 8.30 9.50 -4.05
CA TYR A 216 8.71 8.32 -3.31
C TYR A 216 10.23 8.20 -3.19
N LYS A 217 10.97 8.40 -4.29
CA LYS A 217 12.45 8.38 -4.29
C LYS A 217 13.03 9.49 -3.41
N ASN A 218 12.47 10.70 -3.49
CA ASN A 218 12.89 11.83 -2.67
C ASN A 218 12.64 11.57 -1.18
N LYS A 219 11.46 11.06 -0.82
CA LYS A 219 11.12 10.68 0.55
C LYS A 219 12.09 9.61 1.09
N LYS A 220 12.32 8.54 0.31
CA LYS A 220 13.26 7.48 0.69
C LYS A 220 14.69 8.00 0.84
N TYR A 221 15.13 8.88 -0.06
CA TYR A 221 16.45 9.51 0.03
C TYR A 221 16.58 10.42 1.26
N ALA A 222 15.53 11.18 1.59
CA ALA A 222 15.49 12.01 2.79
C ALA A 222 15.56 11.17 4.07
N GLU A 223 14.83 10.05 4.12
CA GLU A 223 14.87 9.11 5.24
C GLU A 223 16.27 8.50 5.43
N ILE A 224 16.90 8.04 4.33
CA ILE A 224 18.28 7.56 4.37
C ILE A 224 19.22 8.66 4.89
N LYS A 225 19.09 9.88 4.36
CA LYS A 225 19.94 11.02 4.77
C LYS A 225 19.73 11.43 6.23
N ALA A 226 18.51 11.31 6.75
CA ALA A 226 18.20 11.60 8.14
C ALA A 226 18.83 10.58 9.10
N ASN A 227 18.90 9.31 8.69
CA ASN A 227 19.46 8.22 9.48
C ASN A 227 20.99 8.09 9.34
N GLN A 228 21.63 8.85 8.45
CA GLN A 228 23.09 8.85 8.28
C GLN A 228 23.81 9.55 9.43
N THR A 229 24.86 8.90 9.93
CA THR A 229 25.76 9.51 10.92
C THR A 229 26.64 10.60 10.30
N GLU A 230 27.20 11.49 11.12
CA GLU A 230 28.13 12.51 10.60
C GLU A 230 29.41 11.90 10.02
N GLU A 231 29.86 10.75 10.53
CA GLU A 231 30.99 9.99 9.98
C GLU A 231 30.69 9.44 8.59
N GLU A 232 29.53 8.80 8.39
CA GLU A 232 29.09 8.31 7.08
C GLU A 232 28.93 9.46 6.07
N LYS A 233 28.40 10.62 6.51
CA LYS A 233 28.30 11.81 5.65
C LYS A 233 29.69 12.32 5.26
N ALA A 234 30.64 12.35 6.19
CA ALA A 234 32.01 12.76 5.93
C ALA A 234 32.72 11.79 4.97
N GLU A 235 32.51 10.49 5.13
CA GLU A 235 33.06 9.46 4.26
C GLU A 235 32.47 9.54 2.84
N ILE A 236 31.14 9.64 2.69
CA ILE A 236 30.50 9.83 1.38
C ILE A 236 31.03 11.11 0.70
N LYS A 237 31.22 12.19 1.48
CA LYS A 237 31.79 13.44 0.96
C LYS A 237 33.25 13.27 0.53
N ARG A 238 34.04 12.49 1.27
CA ARG A 238 35.43 12.16 0.93
C ARG A 238 35.49 11.34 -0.35
N LEU A 239 34.72 10.26 -0.45
CA LEU A 239 34.65 9.39 -1.64
C LEU A 239 34.22 10.16 -2.89
N ARG A 240 33.20 11.02 -2.79
CA ARG A 240 32.78 11.88 -3.92
C ARG A 240 33.85 12.88 -4.33
N LYS A 241 34.66 13.35 -3.39
CA LYS A 241 35.77 14.26 -3.67
C LYS A 241 36.91 13.51 -4.37
N GLU A 242 37.27 12.32 -3.87
CA GLU A 242 38.28 11.45 -4.49
C GLU A 242 37.89 11.08 -5.92
N GLU A 243 36.65 10.66 -6.16
CA GLU A 243 36.12 10.36 -7.50
C GLU A 243 36.18 11.58 -8.43
N TYR A 244 35.90 12.77 -7.90
CA TYR A 244 35.99 14.02 -8.66
C TYR A 244 37.43 14.38 -9.01
N ASP A 245 38.34 14.26 -8.05
CA ASP A 245 39.77 14.56 -8.21
C ASP A 245 40.43 13.56 -9.19
N GLU A 246 40.03 12.29 -9.16
CA GLU A 246 40.45 11.26 -10.12
C GLU A 246 39.97 11.57 -11.54
N LYS A 247 38.69 11.95 -11.72
CA LYS A 247 38.16 12.42 -13.01
C LYS A 247 38.92 13.63 -13.56
N LEU A 248 39.39 14.49 -12.67
CA LEU A 248 40.18 15.68 -12.96
C LEU A 248 41.61 15.34 -13.41
N ALA A 249 42.23 14.37 -12.75
CA ALA A 249 43.57 13.89 -13.08
C ALA A 249 43.61 13.17 -14.43
N ASN A 250 42.54 12.42 -14.74
CA ASN A 250 42.40 11.65 -15.97
C ASN A 250 41.72 12.43 -17.12
N GLU A 251 41.51 13.74 -16.95
CA GLU A 251 40.84 14.60 -17.93
C GLU A 251 41.76 14.89 -19.14
N THR A 252 41.27 14.69 -20.37
CA THR A 252 42.02 15.11 -21.56
C THR A 252 42.05 16.64 -21.68
N GLU A 253 43.02 17.20 -22.41
CA GLU A 253 43.10 18.66 -22.60
C GLU A 253 41.84 19.26 -23.26
N GLU A 254 41.16 18.51 -24.12
CA GLU A 254 39.89 18.93 -24.71
C GLU A 254 38.75 18.97 -23.68
N GLN A 255 38.61 17.91 -22.89
CA GLN A 255 37.62 17.84 -21.80
C GLN A 255 37.86 18.96 -20.77
N LYS A 256 39.12 19.23 -20.43
CA LYS A 256 39.53 20.31 -19.54
C LYS A 256 39.17 21.70 -20.08
N LYS A 257 39.40 21.94 -21.38
CA LYS A 257 38.95 23.18 -22.04
C LYS A 257 37.43 23.31 -22.00
N GLU A 258 36.70 22.23 -22.25
CA GLU A 258 35.24 22.24 -22.22
C GLU A 258 34.69 22.47 -20.80
N ARG A 259 35.23 21.79 -19.79
CA ARG A 259 34.87 21.99 -18.38
C ARG A 259 35.15 23.42 -17.94
N LEU A 260 36.30 23.99 -18.30
CA LEU A 260 36.62 25.39 -18.01
C LEU A 260 35.70 26.36 -18.76
N ARG A 261 35.31 26.07 -20.01
CA ARG A 261 34.32 26.85 -20.77
C ARG A 261 32.97 26.85 -20.05
N LYS A 262 32.42 25.66 -19.75
CA LYS A 262 31.16 25.49 -19.00
C LYS A 262 31.20 26.20 -17.65
N ARG A 263 32.32 26.13 -16.93
CA ARG A 263 32.52 26.83 -15.66
C ARG A 263 32.51 28.36 -15.82
N ARG A 264 33.09 28.90 -16.89
CA ARG A 264 33.07 30.34 -17.21
C ARG A 264 31.66 30.81 -17.57
N GLU A 265 30.96 30.05 -18.43
CA GLU A 265 29.57 30.32 -18.82
C GLU A 265 28.64 30.33 -17.60
N TYR A 266 28.73 29.32 -16.73
CA TYR A 266 27.95 29.26 -15.50
C TYR A 266 28.23 30.47 -14.59
N LYS A 267 29.50 30.85 -14.41
CA LYS A 267 29.85 32.03 -13.61
C LYS A 267 29.35 33.33 -14.23
N ALA A 268 29.39 33.46 -15.56
CA ALA A 268 28.87 34.62 -16.28
C ALA A 268 27.35 34.72 -16.12
N LYS A 269 26.63 33.61 -16.30
CA LYS A 269 25.17 33.52 -16.10
C LYS A 269 24.79 33.85 -14.65
N LYS A 270 25.45 33.23 -13.67
CA LYS A 270 25.20 33.55 -12.25
C LYS A 270 25.44 35.03 -11.96
N LYS A 271 26.48 35.63 -12.55
CA LYS A 271 26.77 37.06 -12.39
C LYS A 271 25.67 37.92 -13.05
N SER A 272 25.17 37.55 -14.23
CA SER A 272 24.08 38.28 -14.89
C SER A 272 22.78 38.18 -14.10
N ASP A 273 22.44 37.00 -13.61
CA ASP A 273 21.22 36.75 -12.84
C ASP A 273 21.24 37.53 -11.51
N ILE A 274 22.41 37.63 -10.87
CA ILE A 274 22.59 38.50 -9.71
C ILE A 274 22.38 39.95 -10.13
N SER A 275 23.12 40.44 -11.13
CA SER A 275 23.03 41.86 -11.53
C SER A 275 21.64 42.28 -12.05
N ALA A 276 20.85 41.36 -12.59
CA ALA A 276 19.51 41.64 -13.09
C ALA A 276 18.48 41.84 -11.95
N ASN A 277 18.74 41.25 -10.79
CA ASN A 277 17.85 41.29 -9.63
C ASN A 277 18.41 42.12 -8.46
N GLU A 278 19.66 42.55 -8.55
CA GLU A 278 20.39 43.30 -7.52
C GLU A 278 20.02 44.79 -7.60
N THR A 279 19.62 45.37 -6.47
CA THR A 279 19.41 46.82 -6.34
C THR A 279 20.74 47.58 -6.34
N GLU A 280 20.71 48.88 -6.60
CA GLU A 280 21.95 49.70 -6.60
C GLU A 280 22.67 49.68 -5.24
N GLU A 281 21.92 49.58 -4.13
CA GLU A 281 22.47 49.47 -2.78
C GLU A 281 23.15 48.11 -2.55
N GLU A 282 22.52 47.01 -2.95
CA GLU A 282 23.11 45.67 -2.87
C GLU A 282 24.36 45.54 -3.75
N GLU A 283 24.38 46.15 -4.94
CA GLU A 283 25.56 46.16 -5.81
C GLU A 283 26.72 46.91 -5.15
N LYS A 284 26.45 48.07 -4.53
CA LYS A 284 27.44 48.83 -3.76
C LYS A 284 27.96 48.01 -2.59
N GLU A 285 27.08 47.31 -1.87
CA GLU A 285 27.47 46.45 -0.75
C GLU A 285 28.33 45.26 -1.21
N ARG A 286 27.94 44.59 -2.30
CA ARG A 286 28.72 43.49 -2.90
C ARG A 286 30.10 43.97 -3.35
N LYS A 287 30.18 45.12 -4.01
CA LYS A 287 31.46 45.75 -4.40
C LYS A 287 32.30 46.11 -3.17
N ARG A 288 31.69 46.64 -2.10
CA ARG A 288 32.37 46.92 -0.82
C ARG A 288 32.91 45.65 -0.19
N LYS A 289 32.10 44.60 -0.04
CA LYS A 289 32.53 43.28 0.49
C LYS A 289 33.62 42.65 -0.35
N GLN A 290 33.52 42.75 -1.68
CA GLN A 290 34.57 42.26 -2.59
C GLN A 290 35.87 43.04 -2.41
N ASN A 291 35.81 44.36 -2.29
CA ASN A 291 36.98 45.20 -2.03
C ASN A 291 37.59 44.92 -0.66
N GLU A 292 36.78 44.71 0.37
CA GLU A 292 37.24 44.35 1.72
C GLU A 292 37.91 42.98 1.74
N ALA A 293 37.31 41.98 1.09
CA ALA A 293 37.92 40.64 0.96
C ALA A 293 39.25 40.70 0.18
N ASN A 294 39.31 41.48 -0.91
CA ASN A 294 40.54 41.74 -1.64
C ASN A 294 41.58 42.48 -0.78
N ALA A 295 41.15 43.43 0.05
CA ALA A 295 42.03 44.18 0.95
C ALA A 295 42.55 43.32 2.11
N LYS A 296 41.79 42.33 2.58
CA LYS A 296 42.22 41.36 3.60
C LYS A 296 43.18 40.29 3.06
N SER A 297 42.96 39.82 1.84
CA SER A 297 43.78 38.77 1.21
C SER A 297 45.10 39.27 0.63
N ARG A 298 45.11 40.49 0.07
CA ARG A 298 46.32 41.06 -0.57
C ARG A 298 47.52 41.20 0.37
N PRO A 299 47.39 41.67 1.63
CA PRO A 299 48.50 41.78 2.56
C PRO A 299 49.05 40.42 2.98
N LYS A 300 48.18 39.44 3.21
CA LYS A 300 48.59 38.08 3.58
C LYS A 300 49.47 37.46 2.50
N ASN A 301 49.00 37.49 1.25
CA ASN A 301 49.79 37.00 0.12
C ASN A 301 51.06 37.84 -0.12
N ARG A 302 51.06 39.13 0.21
CA ARG A 302 52.23 40.02 0.12
C ARG A 302 53.28 39.81 1.20
N ALA A 303 52.86 39.35 2.38
CA ALA A 303 53.75 39.09 3.51
C ALA A 303 54.47 37.74 3.38
N GLU A 304 53.84 36.78 2.69
CA GLU A 304 54.38 35.45 2.42
C GLU A 304 55.20 35.38 1.12
N GLU A 305 55.27 36.47 0.34
CA GLU A 305 56.03 36.54 -0.91
C GLU A 305 57.53 36.62 -0.68
N THR A 306 58.27 35.83 -1.46
CA THR A 306 59.72 35.95 -1.59
C THR A 306 60.11 37.20 -2.38
N ASP A 307 61.36 37.68 -2.25
CA ASP A 307 61.83 38.87 -2.96
C ASP A 307 61.78 38.72 -4.50
N ASP A 308 62.01 37.51 -5.00
CA ASP A 308 61.93 37.19 -6.43
C ASP A 308 60.48 37.23 -6.94
N GLU A 309 59.54 36.64 -6.21
CA GLU A 309 58.10 36.72 -6.52
C GLU A 309 57.60 38.18 -6.48
N LYS A 310 58.07 38.96 -5.51
CA LYS A 310 57.75 40.37 -5.39
C LYS A 310 58.28 41.17 -6.58
N LYS A 311 59.51 40.91 -7.02
CA LYS A 311 60.12 41.55 -8.20
C LYS A 311 59.38 41.17 -9.47
N GLU A 312 59.08 39.89 -9.67
CA GLU A 312 58.34 39.39 -10.83
C GLU A 312 56.93 39.99 -10.88
N ARG A 313 56.22 40.06 -9.75
CA ARG A 313 54.90 40.70 -9.67
C ARG A 313 54.98 42.19 -10.02
N LEU A 314 55.96 42.92 -9.48
CA LEU A 314 56.13 44.34 -9.78
C LEU A 314 56.46 44.58 -11.26
N GLU A 315 57.21 43.68 -11.88
CA GLU A 315 57.50 43.72 -13.31
C GLU A 315 56.25 43.44 -14.15
N LYS A 316 55.49 42.39 -13.84
CA LYS A 316 54.19 42.09 -14.47
C LYS A 316 53.21 43.26 -14.31
N GLU A 317 53.19 43.91 -13.14
CA GLU A 317 52.36 45.10 -12.88
C GLU A 317 52.81 46.30 -13.73
N ARG A 318 54.12 46.56 -13.81
CA ARG A 318 54.68 47.60 -14.71
C ARG A 318 54.35 47.33 -16.17
N GLU A 319 54.47 46.08 -16.61
CA GLU A 319 54.17 45.68 -17.99
C GLU A 319 52.67 45.82 -18.31
N SER A 320 51.81 45.35 -17.42
CA SER A 320 50.35 45.54 -17.53
C SER A 320 49.97 47.01 -17.60
N ASN A 321 50.59 47.84 -16.76
CA ASN A 321 50.39 49.30 -16.77
C ASN A 321 50.87 49.93 -18.09
N ARG A 322 52.02 49.51 -18.63
CA ARG A 322 52.52 49.96 -19.95
C ARG A 322 51.55 49.57 -21.07
N LYS A 323 51.08 48.33 -21.10
CA LYS A 323 50.11 47.83 -22.09
C LYS A 323 48.77 48.57 -22.01
N SER A 324 48.24 48.78 -20.81
CA SER A 324 47.02 49.56 -20.56
C SER A 324 47.17 51.01 -21.03
N TYR A 325 48.30 51.64 -20.74
CA TYR A 325 48.61 53.00 -21.20
C TYR A 325 48.71 53.08 -22.72
N ALA A 326 49.40 52.14 -23.37
CA ALA A 326 49.52 52.06 -24.82
C ALA A 326 48.15 51.89 -25.49
N LYS A 327 47.30 50.99 -24.96
CA LYS A 327 45.94 50.77 -25.46
C LYS A 327 45.07 52.02 -25.33
N LYS A 328 45.10 52.68 -24.17
CA LYS A 328 44.39 53.97 -23.97
C LYS A 328 44.86 55.03 -24.95
N LYS A 329 46.17 55.12 -25.20
CA LYS A 329 46.75 56.07 -26.15
C LYS A 329 46.42 55.75 -27.60
N ALA A 330 46.29 54.47 -27.97
CA ALA A 330 45.92 54.03 -29.31
C ALA A 330 44.43 54.29 -29.62
N ASN A 331 43.57 54.18 -28.60
CA ASN A 331 42.13 54.43 -28.72
C ASN A 331 41.72 55.88 -28.40
N GLU A 332 42.68 56.75 -28.11
CA GLU A 332 42.44 58.15 -27.74
C GLU A 332 41.96 58.95 -28.96
N THR A 333 40.82 59.61 -28.86
CA THR A 333 40.33 60.45 -29.95
C THR A 333 41.23 61.69 -30.13
N PRO A 334 41.24 62.34 -31.32
CA PRO A 334 42.02 63.56 -31.53
C PRO A 334 41.71 64.66 -30.50
N GLU A 335 40.44 64.78 -30.07
CA GLU A 335 39.99 65.72 -29.05
C GLU A 335 40.54 65.36 -27.66
N GLU A 336 40.42 64.11 -27.23
CA GLU A 336 40.98 63.64 -25.96
C GLU A 336 42.51 63.85 -25.90
N LYS A 337 43.18 63.60 -27.03
CA LYS A 337 44.64 63.82 -27.16
C LYS A 337 45.01 65.30 -27.06
N ALA A 338 44.22 66.18 -27.68
CA ALA A 338 44.40 67.62 -27.58
C ALA A 338 44.17 68.11 -26.14
N GLU A 339 43.14 67.60 -25.47
CA GLU A 339 42.82 67.93 -24.09
C GLU A 339 43.89 67.44 -23.11
N ARG A 340 44.36 66.18 -23.27
CA ARG A 340 45.50 65.68 -22.48
C ARG A 340 46.75 66.52 -22.68
N LYS A 341 47.00 67.03 -23.90
CA LYS A 341 48.11 67.94 -24.20
C LYS A 341 47.92 69.30 -23.53
N ARG A 342 46.71 69.87 -23.54
CA ARG A 342 46.36 71.11 -22.82
C ARG A 342 46.58 70.96 -21.32
N ILE A 343 46.04 69.89 -20.71
CA ILE A 343 46.21 69.59 -19.28
C ILE A 343 47.70 69.42 -18.94
N ARG A 344 48.47 68.69 -19.76
CA ARG A 344 49.91 68.52 -19.56
C ARG A 344 50.64 69.85 -19.61
N ASN A 345 50.32 70.70 -20.58
CA ASN A 345 50.92 72.03 -20.71
C ASN A 345 50.55 72.93 -19.52
N ALA A 346 49.29 72.90 -19.08
CA ALA A 346 48.82 73.62 -17.89
C ALA A 346 49.57 73.17 -16.63
N LYS A 347 49.71 71.85 -16.40
CA LYS A 347 50.49 71.28 -15.29
C LYS A 347 51.94 71.71 -15.33
N ASN A 348 52.57 71.70 -16.50
CA ASN A 348 53.96 72.15 -16.65
C ASN A 348 54.13 73.66 -16.38
N ARG A 349 53.16 74.49 -16.80
CA ARG A 349 53.13 75.92 -16.49
C ARG A 349 52.97 76.15 -14.99
N ALA A 350 52.03 75.45 -14.35
CA ALA A 350 51.82 75.52 -12.90
C ALA A 350 53.06 75.09 -12.12
N LYS A 351 53.72 74.00 -12.54
CA LYS A 351 54.98 73.54 -11.93
C LYS A 351 56.09 74.59 -12.03
N LYS A 352 56.30 75.18 -13.21
CA LYS A 352 57.29 76.25 -13.40
C LYS A 352 56.96 77.51 -12.58
N LYS A 353 55.67 77.85 -12.46
CA LYS A 353 55.22 78.96 -11.62
C LYS A 353 55.54 78.68 -10.14
N ALA A 354 55.24 77.49 -9.65
CA ALA A 354 55.55 77.08 -8.28
C ALA A 354 57.07 77.01 -8.01
N GLU A 355 57.87 76.53 -8.98
CA GLU A 355 59.34 76.55 -8.89
C GLU A 355 59.88 77.99 -8.82
N LYS A 356 59.32 78.91 -9.62
CA LYS A 356 59.69 80.34 -9.60
C LYS A 356 59.28 81.02 -8.30
N GLU A 357 58.07 80.76 -7.80
CA GLU A 357 57.58 81.24 -6.50
C GLU A 357 58.42 80.70 -5.34
N SER A 358 58.81 79.42 -5.39
CA SER A 358 59.71 78.82 -4.41
C SER A 358 61.10 79.46 -4.44
N GLN A 359 61.64 79.77 -5.62
CA GLN A 359 62.91 80.48 -5.77
C GLN A 359 62.84 81.93 -5.28
N THR A 360 61.76 82.67 -5.59
CA THR A 360 61.58 84.04 -5.07
C THR A 360 61.41 84.06 -3.56
N ASN A 361 60.70 83.08 -2.98
CA ASN A 361 60.59 82.95 -1.52
C ASN A 361 61.93 82.60 -0.87
N LEU A 362 62.77 81.79 -1.52
CA LEU A 362 64.13 81.52 -1.06
C LEU A 362 65.01 82.77 -1.08
N MET A 363 64.90 83.62 -2.12
CA MET A 363 65.68 84.87 -2.21
C MET A 363 65.18 85.96 -1.24
N ALA A 364 63.86 86.16 -1.10
CA ALA A 364 63.31 87.11 -0.14
C ALA A 364 63.66 86.76 1.32
N ASN A 365 63.67 85.45 1.65
CA ASN A 365 64.16 84.97 2.96
C ASN A 365 65.68 85.15 3.13
N ALA A 366 66.45 85.28 2.06
CA ALA A 366 67.88 85.59 2.14
C ALA A 366 68.10 87.08 2.41
N GLU A 367 67.33 87.98 1.80
CA GLU A 367 67.44 89.44 2.00
C GLU A 367 67.01 89.87 3.42
N LEU A 368 65.98 89.25 4.00
CA LEU A 368 65.55 89.47 5.39
C LEU A 368 66.57 89.01 6.45
N LYS A 369 67.58 88.22 6.08
CA LYS A 369 68.68 87.83 6.99
C LYS A 369 69.86 88.80 6.96
N THR A 370 69.84 89.78 6.05
CA THR A 370 70.91 90.78 5.86
C THR A 370 70.54 92.18 6.37
N ILE A 371 69.31 92.37 6.84
CA ILE A 371 68.86 93.52 7.63
C ILE A 371 68.81 93.06 9.09
#